data_AF-A0A8S3VEM0-F1
#
_entry.id   AF-A0A8S3VEM0-F1
#
_cell.length_a   1.000
_cell.length_b   1.000
_cell.length_c   1.000
_cell.angle_alpha   90.00
_cell.angle_beta   90.00
_cell.angle_gamma   90.00
#
_symmetry.space_group_name_H-M   'P 1'
#
loop_
_entity.id
_entity.type
_entity.pdbx_description
1 polymer ?
#
loop_
_entity_poly.entity_id
_entity_poly.type
_entity_poly.pdbx_seq_one_letter_code
_entity_poly.pdbx_strand_id
1 'polypeptide(L)'
;MDTKLKAVRSGHKGAITRLWKNFGEIRDLSEIEIEDVTAILDSVLQKKDILKDLNDKIVEASSDEDVVDEIQQTDEYMFDLDSKIRQIRKLINPSQSKSHNLPVNTTVFQPSHVTPSDTPMHTLISPTANNIETSKDEEARQKKEPSATTSRILPNREAATRARENIKKWTK
;
A
#
# COMPACT_ATOMS: atom_id res chain seq x y z
N MET A 1 -14.67 35.53 2.56
CA MET A 1 -13.21 35.40 2.33
C MET A 1 -12.83 33.93 2.22
N ASP A 2 -13.37 33.09 3.10
CA ASP A 2 -13.64 31.66 2.95
C ASP A 2 -13.72 31.12 1.50
N THR A 3 -14.56 31.65 0.60
CA THR A 3 -14.75 31.10 -0.75
C THR A 3 -13.47 31.08 -1.59
N LYS A 4 -12.63 32.12 -1.47
CA LYS A 4 -11.32 32.18 -2.13
C LYS A 4 -10.36 31.15 -1.53
N LEU A 5 -10.34 31.00 -0.21
CA LEU A 5 -9.49 30.01 0.48
C LEU A 5 -9.92 28.58 0.12
N LYS A 6 -11.23 28.30 0.11
CA LYS A 6 -11.82 27.02 -0.33
C LYS A 6 -11.42 26.69 -1.78
N ALA A 7 -11.46 27.67 -2.69
CA ALA A 7 -11.04 27.49 -4.07
C ALA A 7 -9.53 27.16 -4.19
N VAL A 8 -8.68 27.88 -3.45
CA VAL A 8 -7.23 27.60 -3.42
C VAL A 8 -6.96 26.20 -2.85
N ARG A 9 -7.63 25.81 -1.76
CA ARG A 9 -7.54 24.45 -1.17
C ARG A 9 -7.89 23.37 -2.20
N SER A 10 -8.98 23.54 -2.94
CA SER A 10 -9.37 22.63 -4.01
C SER A 10 -8.30 22.53 -5.11
N GLY A 11 -7.70 23.67 -5.49
CA GLY A 11 -6.58 23.72 -6.43
C GLY A 11 -5.37 22.88 -5.98
N HIS A 12 -4.98 23.00 -4.71
CA HIS A 12 -3.88 22.20 -4.14
C HIS A 12 -4.22 20.70 -4.06
N LYS A 13 -5.45 20.32 -3.65
CA LYS A 13 -5.91 18.91 -3.70
C LYS A 13 -5.83 18.37 -5.13
N GLY A 14 -6.27 19.15 -6.12
CA GLY A 14 -6.19 18.77 -7.53
C GLY A 14 -4.75 18.59 -8.04
N ALA A 15 -3.83 19.47 -7.64
CA ALA A 15 -2.42 19.36 -7.98
C ALA A 15 -1.77 18.11 -7.36
N ILE A 16 -2.04 17.81 -6.09
CA ILE A 16 -1.54 16.60 -5.42
C ILE A 16 -2.07 15.33 -6.12
N THR A 17 -3.36 15.29 -6.47
CA THR A 17 -3.94 14.16 -7.21
C THR A 17 -3.25 13.92 -8.55
N ARG A 18 -2.88 14.98 -9.26
CA ARG A 18 -2.12 14.88 -10.53
C ARG A 18 -0.70 14.39 -10.31
N LEU A 19 -0.01 14.88 -9.28
CA LEU A 19 1.32 14.39 -8.89
C LEU A 19 1.29 12.90 -8.56
N TRP A 20 0.25 12.40 -7.89
CA TRP A 20 0.07 10.96 -7.65
C TRP A 20 -0.16 10.14 -8.89
N LYS A 21 -0.94 10.67 -9.83
CA LYS A 21 -1.12 10.01 -11.13
C LYS A 21 0.22 9.88 -11.86
N ASN A 22 1.00 10.96 -11.90
CA ASN A 22 2.34 10.95 -12.51
C ASN A 22 3.27 9.97 -11.78
N PHE A 23 3.24 9.91 -10.45
CA PHE A 23 4.01 8.92 -9.69
C PHE A 23 3.63 7.49 -10.08
N GLY A 24 2.33 7.19 -10.24
CA GLY A 24 1.86 5.88 -10.72
C GLY A 24 2.43 5.55 -12.10
N GLU A 25 2.38 6.52 -13.03
CA GLU A 25 2.95 6.36 -14.38
C GLU A 25 4.46 6.11 -14.36
N ILE A 26 5.21 6.81 -13.50
CA ILE A 26 6.67 6.65 -13.37
C ILE A 26 7.03 5.32 -12.71
N ARG A 27 6.30 4.93 -11.66
CA ARG A 27 6.53 3.66 -10.95
C ARG A 27 6.37 2.45 -11.86
N ASP A 28 5.47 2.55 -12.85
CA ASP A 28 5.19 1.47 -13.79
C ASP A 28 6.19 1.46 -14.98
N LEU A 29 7.17 2.38 -15.01
CA LEU A 29 8.29 2.36 -15.96
C LEU A 29 9.32 1.29 -15.59
N SER A 30 10.04 0.78 -16.60
CA SER A 30 11.12 -0.20 -16.38
C SER A 30 12.32 0.36 -15.63
N GLU A 31 12.54 1.67 -15.69
CA GLU A 31 13.62 2.38 -15.04
C GLU A 31 13.05 3.60 -14.31
N ILE A 32 13.15 3.57 -12.98
CA ILE A 32 12.64 4.63 -12.11
C ILE A 32 13.80 5.58 -11.81
N GLU A 33 13.64 6.83 -12.21
CA GLU A 33 14.59 7.89 -11.86
C GLU A 33 14.26 8.40 -10.45
N ILE A 34 15.12 8.09 -9.48
CA ILE A 34 14.89 8.42 -8.05
C ILE A 34 14.77 9.93 -7.84
N GLU A 35 15.47 10.73 -8.64
CA GLU A 35 15.38 12.20 -8.62
C GLU A 35 13.96 12.68 -8.95
N ASP A 36 13.34 12.13 -10.00
CA ASP A 36 11.96 12.47 -10.40
C ASP A 36 10.96 12.12 -9.28
N VAL A 37 11.14 10.94 -8.66
CA VAL A 37 10.31 10.49 -7.55
C VAL A 37 10.48 11.37 -6.30
N THR A 38 11.72 11.81 -6.04
CA THR A 38 12.04 12.71 -4.93
C THR A 38 11.44 14.09 -5.15
N ALA A 39 11.53 14.64 -6.36
CA ALA A 39 10.90 15.91 -6.72
C ALA A 39 9.37 15.88 -6.57
N ILE A 40 8.73 14.75 -6.94
CA ILE A 40 7.29 14.56 -6.69
C ILE A 40 7.00 14.53 -5.19
N LEU A 41 7.79 13.79 -4.40
CA LEU A 41 7.62 13.70 -2.95
C LEU A 41 7.68 15.08 -2.29
N ASP A 42 8.70 15.87 -2.62
CA ASP A 42 8.90 17.20 -2.05
C ASP A 42 7.76 18.14 -2.41
N SER A 43 7.29 18.10 -3.66
CA SER A 43 6.14 18.90 -4.08
C SER A 43 4.84 18.48 -3.39
N VAL A 44 4.63 17.18 -3.17
CA VAL A 44 3.50 16.67 -2.40
C VAL A 44 3.57 17.14 -0.95
N LEU A 45 4.74 17.08 -0.31
CA LEU A 45 4.92 17.55 1.08
C LEU A 45 4.66 19.05 1.21
N GLN A 46 5.21 19.86 0.30
CA GLN A 46 4.97 21.31 0.29
C GLN A 46 3.47 21.64 0.15
N LYS A 47 2.78 20.99 -0.79
CA LYS A 47 1.34 21.23 -1.00
C LYS A 47 0.49 20.71 0.16
N LYS A 48 0.93 19.64 0.82
CA LYS A 48 0.32 19.13 2.06
C LYS A 48 0.36 20.21 3.15
N ASP A 49 1.52 20.81 3.39
CA ASP A 49 1.66 21.86 4.41
C ASP A 49 0.78 23.07 4.10
N ILE A 50 0.67 23.45 2.82
CA ILE A 50 -0.25 24.51 2.37
C ILE A 50 -1.71 24.14 2.64
N LEU A 51 -2.13 22.89 2.41
CA LEU A 51 -3.50 22.46 2.70
C LEU A 51 -3.84 22.58 4.19
N LYS A 52 -2.87 22.26 5.07
CA LYS A 52 -3.05 22.42 6.52
C LYS A 52 -3.24 23.89 6.90
N ASP A 53 -2.37 24.77 6.43
CA ASP A 53 -2.48 26.22 6.65
C ASP A 53 -3.79 26.81 6.10
N LEU A 54 -4.24 26.34 4.93
CA LEU A 54 -5.53 26.75 4.37
C LEU A 54 -6.72 26.27 5.22
N ASN A 55 -6.67 25.04 5.75
CA ASN A 55 -7.71 24.53 6.65
C ASN A 55 -7.80 25.39 7.92
N ASP A 56 -6.67 25.68 8.57
CA ASP A 56 -6.63 26.50 9.77
C ASP A 56 -7.23 27.90 9.50
N LYS A 57 -6.88 28.52 8.38
CA LYS A 57 -7.43 29.83 7.96
C LYS A 57 -8.91 29.80 7.62
N ILE A 58 -9.40 28.71 7.02
CA ILE A 58 -10.83 28.56 6.70
C ILE A 58 -11.64 28.40 7.99
N VAL A 59 -11.13 27.64 8.97
CA VAL A 59 -11.77 27.48 10.29
C VAL A 59 -11.82 28.82 11.02
N GLU A 60 -10.72 29.58 11.04
CA GLU A 60 -10.68 30.90 11.69
C GLU A 60 -11.63 31.91 11.03
N ALA A 61 -11.77 31.84 9.70
CA ALA A 61 -12.56 32.80 8.92
C ALA A 61 -14.05 32.44 8.78
N SER A 62 -14.49 31.28 9.25
CA SER A 62 -15.85 30.77 9.03
C SER A 62 -16.57 30.44 10.33
N SER A 63 -17.86 30.79 10.38
CA SER A 63 -18.79 30.37 11.43
C SER A 63 -19.76 29.27 10.97
N ASP A 64 -19.65 28.82 9.73
CA ASP A 64 -20.58 27.85 9.12
C ASP A 64 -20.28 26.40 9.52
N GLU A 65 -21.32 25.64 9.85
CA GLU A 65 -21.23 24.19 10.11
C GLU A 65 -20.77 23.41 8.88
N ASP A 66 -21.13 23.84 7.66
CA ASP A 66 -20.69 23.21 6.40
C ASP A 66 -19.16 23.22 6.23
N VAL A 67 -18.45 24.13 6.92
CA VAL A 67 -16.99 24.12 6.92
C VAL A 67 -16.43 22.94 7.69
N VAL A 68 -17.11 22.46 8.74
CA VAL A 68 -16.65 21.33 9.54
C VAL A 68 -16.53 20.07 8.68
N ASP A 69 -17.56 19.76 7.90
CA ASP A 69 -17.57 18.61 6.98
C ASP A 69 -16.47 18.72 5.91
N GLU A 70 -16.30 19.90 5.32
CA GLU A 70 -15.27 20.13 4.31
C GLU A 70 -13.83 20.01 4.87
N ILE A 71 -13.62 20.44 6.11
CA ILE A 71 -12.35 20.31 6.82
C ILE A 71 -12.08 18.84 7.11
N GLN A 72 -13.07 18.12 7.65
CA GLN A 72 -12.96 16.68 7.90
C GLN A 72 -12.61 15.90 6.62
N GLN A 73 -13.30 16.15 5.50
CA GLN A 73 -12.98 15.53 4.21
C GLN A 73 -11.55 15.84 3.73
N THR A 74 -11.01 16.99 4.12
CA THR A 74 -9.63 17.35 3.79
C THR A 74 -8.65 16.65 4.70
N ASP A 75 -8.97 16.48 5.98
CA ASP A 75 -8.13 15.74 6.92
C ASP A 75 -8.07 14.24 6.58
N GLU A 76 -9.19 13.64 6.18
CA GLU A 76 -9.24 12.27 5.65
C GLU A 76 -8.36 12.12 4.40
N TYR A 77 -8.46 13.07 3.47
CA TYR A 77 -7.59 13.11 2.30
C TYR A 77 -6.09 13.20 2.67
N MET A 78 -5.76 14.00 3.70
CA MET A 78 -4.39 14.18 4.19
C MET A 78 -3.86 12.92 4.90
N PHE A 79 -4.73 12.19 5.58
CA PHE A 79 -4.40 10.90 6.18
C PHE A 79 -4.08 9.84 5.10
N ASP A 80 -4.90 9.75 4.05
CA ASP A 80 -4.64 8.88 2.91
C ASP A 80 -3.34 9.29 2.19
N LEU A 81 -3.10 10.59 2.10
CA LEU A 81 -1.90 11.14 1.51
C LEU A 81 -0.64 10.68 2.26
N ASP A 82 -0.67 10.67 3.59
CA ASP A 82 0.44 10.18 4.42
C ASP A 82 0.77 8.71 4.18
N SER A 83 -0.26 7.89 3.99
CA SER A 83 -0.07 6.48 3.63
C SER A 83 0.66 6.33 2.29
N LYS A 84 0.35 7.16 1.30
CA LYS A 84 1.03 7.16 -0.01
C LYS A 84 2.44 7.72 0.06
N ILE A 85 2.67 8.79 0.83
CA ILE A 85 4.01 9.36 1.10
C ILE A 85 4.93 8.28 1.69
N ARG A 86 4.44 7.48 2.63
CA ARG A 86 5.21 6.35 3.20
C ARG A 86 5.61 5.33 2.13
N GLN A 87 4.76 5.06 1.15
CA GLN A 87 5.09 4.15 0.04
C GLN A 87 6.21 4.72 -0.84
N ILE A 88 6.16 6.01 -1.17
CA ILE A 88 7.24 6.68 -1.91
C ILE A 88 8.55 6.62 -1.13
N ARG A 89 8.53 6.94 0.17
CA ARG A 89 9.75 6.92 1.00
C ARG A 89 10.40 5.54 1.04
N LYS A 90 9.61 4.46 1.05
CA LYS A 90 10.11 3.08 0.95
C LYS A 90 10.77 2.81 -0.41
N LEU A 91 10.25 3.39 -1.48
CA LEU A 91 10.82 3.25 -2.83
C LEU A 91 12.16 3.98 -2.95
N ILE A 92 12.26 5.20 -2.40
CA ILE A 92 13.50 6.01 -2.43
C ILE A 92 14.57 5.42 -1.50
N ASN A 93 14.18 4.97 -0.30
CA ASN A 93 15.10 4.46 0.73
C ASN A 93 14.75 3.02 1.15
N PRO A 94 15.04 2.01 0.30
CA PRO A 94 14.72 0.61 0.59
C PRO A 94 15.52 0.01 1.76
N SER A 95 16.59 0.68 2.18
CA SER A 95 17.47 0.26 3.29
C SER A 95 16.80 0.35 4.67
N GLN A 96 15.73 1.13 4.84
CA GLN A 96 15.03 1.24 6.14
C GLN A 96 13.93 0.18 6.37
N SER A 97 13.58 -0.63 5.36
CA SER A 97 12.54 -1.68 5.51
C SER A 97 13.07 -3.08 5.80
N LYS A 98 14.38 -3.26 6.04
CA LYS A 98 14.97 -4.53 6.48
C LYS A 98 15.00 -4.63 8.02
N SER A 99 13.84 -4.58 8.66
CA SER A 99 13.72 -4.96 10.07
C SER A 99 13.25 -6.41 10.19
N HIS A 100 14.20 -7.29 10.50
CA HIS A 100 14.10 -8.59 11.17
C HIS A 100 12.83 -9.45 10.98
N ASN A 101 12.93 -10.47 10.12
CA ASN A 101 12.33 -11.78 10.39
C ASN A 101 13.48 -12.76 10.61
N LEU A 102 14.05 -12.78 11.82
CA LEU A 102 14.79 -13.96 12.28
C LEU A 102 13.74 -15.02 12.63
N PRO A 103 13.85 -16.26 12.14
CA PRO A 103 13.00 -17.33 12.64
C PRO A 103 13.30 -17.52 14.13
N VAL A 104 12.30 -17.28 14.98
CA VAL A 104 12.30 -17.72 16.38
C VAL A 104 12.33 -19.24 16.34
N ASN A 105 13.52 -19.80 16.44
CA ASN A 105 13.70 -21.21 16.69
C ASN A 105 13.33 -21.42 18.16
N THR A 106 12.06 -21.74 18.43
CA THR A 106 11.59 -22.14 19.75
C THR A 106 12.19 -23.51 20.06
N THR A 107 13.46 -23.53 20.49
CA THR A 107 14.02 -24.67 21.19
C THR A 107 13.39 -24.67 22.58
N VAL A 108 12.35 -25.50 22.74
CA VAL A 108 11.70 -25.79 24.01
C VAL A 108 12.78 -26.29 24.98
N PHE A 109 13.10 -25.47 25.98
CA PHE A 109 13.88 -25.88 27.14
C PHE A 109 13.04 -26.88 27.94
N GLN A 110 13.45 -28.15 27.92
CA GLN A 110 13.05 -29.17 28.87
C GLN A 110 13.72 -28.88 30.22
N PRO A 111 12.97 -28.77 31.34
CA PRO A 111 13.54 -28.92 32.66
C PRO A 111 13.44 -30.40 33.07
N SER A 112 14.60 -31.04 33.21
CA SER A 112 14.78 -32.29 33.93
C SER A 112 14.26 -32.14 35.37
N HIS A 113 13.54 -33.12 35.92
CA HIS A 113 13.86 -33.78 37.19
C HIS A 113 12.76 -34.74 37.69
N VAL A 114 13.19 -36.00 37.88
CA VAL A 114 12.88 -37.01 38.92
C VAL A 114 11.47 -37.61 39.10
N THR A 115 11.40 -38.92 38.78
CA THR A 115 10.53 -39.96 39.37
C THR A 115 10.98 -40.32 40.79
N PRO A 116 10.12 -40.89 41.67
CA PRO A 116 10.01 -42.36 41.70
C PRO A 116 8.63 -42.95 42.10
N SER A 117 8.52 -44.27 41.88
CA SER A 117 7.76 -45.28 42.65
C SER A 117 6.52 -45.92 41.99
N ASP A 118 6.72 -47.19 41.56
CA ASP A 118 5.94 -48.42 41.87
C ASP A 118 4.39 -48.43 41.73
N THR A 119 3.68 -49.40 41.13
CA THR A 119 3.91 -50.70 40.44
C THR A 119 2.57 -51.06 39.69
N PRO A 120 2.23 -52.30 39.25
CA PRO A 120 1.93 -52.67 37.85
C PRO A 120 0.46 -53.00 37.51
N MET A 121 0.19 -53.37 36.25
CA MET A 121 -0.70 -54.47 35.74
C MET A 121 -1.53 -54.06 34.51
N HIS A 122 -1.45 -54.90 33.46
CA HIS A 122 -2.53 -55.28 32.51
C HIS A 122 -3.14 -54.16 31.62
N THR A 123 -3.53 -54.32 30.34
CA THR A 123 -3.85 -55.42 29.44
C THR A 123 -3.84 -54.85 28.01
N LEU A 124 -3.57 -55.73 27.05
CA LEU A 124 -3.90 -55.73 25.61
C LEU A 124 -5.00 -54.74 25.14
N ILE A 125 -4.86 -54.19 23.93
CA ILE A 125 -5.73 -54.44 22.74
C ILE A 125 -5.01 -53.89 21.49
N SER A 126 -5.13 -54.66 20.40
CA SER A 126 -4.54 -54.52 19.07
C SER A 126 -5.38 -53.62 18.12
N PRO A 127 -5.00 -53.45 16.82
CA PRO A 127 -5.30 -52.28 16.00
C PRO A 127 -6.63 -52.37 15.22
N THR A 128 -7.07 -51.27 14.60
CA THR A 128 -8.07 -51.32 13.53
C THR A 128 -7.76 -50.28 12.46
N ALA A 129 -7.40 -50.79 11.28
CA ALA A 129 -7.44 -50.09 10.01
C ALA A 129 -8.90 -49.82 9.62
N ASN A 130 -9.17 -48.74 8.88
CA ASN A 130 -10.29 -48.71 7.95
C ASN A 130 -9.95 -47.83 6.74
N ASN A 131 -9.83 -48.50 5.60
CA ASN A 131 -9.98 -47.98 4.25
C ASN A 131 -11.40 -47.44 4.06
N ILE A 132 -11.55 -46.34 3.32
CA ILE A 132 -12.75 -46.07 2.54
C ILE A 132 -12.30 -45.75 1.10
N GLU A 133 -12.69 -46.64 0.21
CA GLU A 133 -12.60 -46.56 -1.25
C GLU A 133 -13.97 -46.14 -1.81
N THR A 134 -13.98 -45.77 -3.10
CA THR A 134 -15.12 -45.58 -4.04
C THR A 134 -15.72 -44.16 -4.08
N SER A 135 -16.07 -43.56 -5.23
CA SER A 135 -16.09 -44.01 -6.64
C SER A 135 -16.18 -42.81 -7.60
N LYS A 136 -15.52 -42.97 -8.76
CA LYS A 136 -15.85 -42.67 -10.18
C LYS A 136 -16.93 -41.66 -10.66
N ASP A 137 -16.63 -41.23 -11.91
CA ASP A 137 -17.45 -40.62 -12.98
C ASP A 137 -17.58 -39.08 -12.90
N GLU A 138 -17.42 -38.26 -13.94
CA GLU A 138 -17.70 -38.44 -15.38
C GLU A 138 -17.03 -37.27 -16.19
N GLU A 139 -16.34 -37.64 -17.26
CA GLU A 139 -16.26 -37.04 -18.62
C GLU A 139 -16.11 -35.52 -18.93
N ALA A 140 -15.02 -35.26 -19.68
CA ALA A 140 -14.78 -34.34 -20.80
C ALA A 140 -15.62 -33.06 -21.03
N ARG A 141 -14.90 -31.93 -21.13
CA ARG A 141 -15.08 -30.93 -22.21
C ARG A 141 -13.82 -30.11 -22.47
N GLN A 142 -13.10 -30.47 -23.53
CA GLN A 142 -12.23 -29.55 -24.27
C GLN A 142 -13.10 -28.45 -24.90
N LYS A 143 -12.74 -27.18 -24.71
CA LYS A 143 -12.88 -26.11 -25.72
C LYS A 143 -12.18 -24.82 -25.27
N LYS A 144 -11.10 -24.51 -26.00
CA LYS A 144 -10.54 -23.19 -26.33
C LYS A 144 -10.16 -22.29 -25.15
N GLU A 145 -8.87 -22.37 -24.80
CA GLU A 145 -8.13 -21.23 -24.24
C GLU A 145 -8.25 -20.03 -25.19
N PRO A 146 -8.68 -18.83 -24.73
CA PRO A 146 -8.20 -17.62 -25.35
C PRO A 146 -6.74 -17.47 -24.91
N SER A 147 -5.82 -17.72 -25.84
CA SER A 147 -4.43 -17.28 -25.72
C SER A 147 -4.46 -15.77 -25.45
N ALA A 148 -4.33 -15.40 -24.18
CA ALA A 148 -4.02 -14.05 -23.80
C ALA A 148 -2.59 -13.82 -24.25
N THR A 149 -2.44 -13.39 -25.50
CA THR A 149 -1.30 -12.59 -25.92
C THR A 149 -1.29 -11.39 -24.98
N THR A 150 -0.62 -11.56 -23.85
CA THR A 150 -0.15 -10.49 -22.99
C THR A 150 0.77 -9.69 -23.88
N SER A 151 0.19 -8.76 -24.63
CA SER A 151 0.92 -7.65 -25.20
C SER A 151 1.52 -6.95 -24.01
N ARG A 152 2.80 -7.25 -23.78
CA ARG A 152 3.66 -6.52 -22.88
C ARG A 152 3.72 -5.11 -23.47
N ILE A 153 2.78 -4.27 -23.07
CA ILE A 153 2.77 -2.85 -23.39
C ILE A 153 4.03 -2.31 -22.73
N LEU A 154 5.11 -2.26 -23.50
CA LEU A 154 6.30 -1.51 -23.10
C LEU A 154 5.82 -0.08 -22.85
N PRO A 155 6.20 0.54 -21.71
CA PRO A 155 5.84 1.93 -21.47
C PRO A 155 6.35 2.74 -22.66
N ASN A 156 5.41 3.37 -23.37
CA ASN A 156 5.72 4.21 -24.51
C ASN A 156 6.71 5.27 -24.02
N ARG A 157 7.89 5.33 -24.62
CA ARG A 157 8.94 6.30 -24.27
C ARG A 157 8.41 7.74 -24.31
N GLU A 158 7.40 8.02 -25.14
CA GLU A 158 6.69 9.30 -25.12
C GLU A 158 5.88 9.55 -23.85
N ALA A 159 5.24 8.52 -23.27
CA ALA A 159 4.49 8.64 -22.02
C ALA A 159 5.43 8.98 -20.86
N ALA A 160 6.59 8.31 -20.78
CA ALA A 160 7.63 8.65 -19.82
C ALA A 160 8.13 10.09 -19.99
N THR A 161 8.37 10.53 -21.23
CA THR A 161 8.83 11.89 -21.52
C THR A 161 7.78 12.95 -21.17
N ARG A 162 6.49 12.71 -21.48
CA ARG A 162 5.38 13.59 -21.11
C ARG A 162 5.17 13.65 -19.60
N ALA A 163 5.28 12.51 -18.90
CA ALA A 163 5.22 12.47 -17.44
C ALA A 163 6.32 13.36 -16.84
N ARG A 164 7.56 13.27 -17.33
CA ARG A 164 8.70 14.10 -16.89
C ARG A 164 8.50 15.59 -17.16
N GLU A 165 8.01 15.99 -18.34
CA GLU A 165 7.67 17.39 -18.62
C GLU A 165 6.54 17.91 -17.70
N ASN A 166 5.58 17.03 -17.38
CA ASN A 166 4.52 17.31 -16.42
C ASN A 166 4.99 17.24 -14.96
N ILE A 167 6.22 16.91 -14.64
CA ILE A 167 6.74 17.14 -13.28
C ILE A 167 7.16 18.61 -13.18
N LYS A 168 7.95 19.09 -14.15
CA LYS A 168 8.51 20.46 -14.18
C LYS A 168 7.47 21.58 -14.14
N LYS A 169 6.26 21.34 -14.66
CA LYS A 169 5.17 22.33 -14.63
C LYS A 169 4.47 22.44 -13.27
N TRP A 170 4.63 21.45 -12.39
CA TRP A 170 3.79 21.26 -11.19
C TRP A 170 4.59 21.28 -9.90
N THR A 171 5.92 21.11 -10.02
CA THR A 171 6.91 21.30 -8.97
C THR A 171 7.43 22.73 -8.86
N LYS A 172 7.06 23.62 -9.79
CA LYS A 172 7.21 25.09 -9.65
C LYS A 172 6.06 25.69 -8.88
#